data_AF-A0A368B8T8-F1
#
_entry.id   AF-A0A368B8T8-F1
#
_cell.length_a   1.000
_cell.length_b   1.000
_cell.length_c   1.000
_cell.angle_alpha   90.00
_cell.angle_beta   90.00
_cell.angle_gamma   90.00
#
_symmetry.space_group_name_H-M   'P 1'
#
loop_
_entity.id
_entity.type
_entity.pdbx_description
1 polymer ?
#
loop_
_entity_poly.entity_id
_entity_poly.type
_entity_poly.pdbx_seq_one_letter_code
_entity_poly.pdbx_strand_id
1 'polypeptide(L)'
;MKLLQLSLFHSLLFVLIPITSNSQTDDFDDGNDNGWTKVNTLAGQGIPATWGFPNGNSYSIAMEGHGIEPLGSPRAGSFIQDVTYENFYMAVDINFDPSIDQNMGILARVKEPGLGTLDGYGAVYNPRDADPGGRLYILRIDDEVGIVMAEADIEEAVSENLRIVFRGKGRELKTEL
;
A
#
# COMPACT_ATOMS: atom_id res chain seq x y z
N MET A 1 53.40 54.40 10.65
CA MET A 1 52.74 53.87 9.43
C MET A 1 53.01 52.38 9.32
N LYS A 2 51.99 51.56 9.57
CA LYS A 2 51.69 50.31 8.84
C LYS A 2 50.40 49.74 9.44
N LEU A 3 49.33 49.82 8.64
CA LEU A 3 48.05 49.17 8.92
C LEU A 3 48.24 47.66 8.83
N LEU A 4 47.69 46.90 9.77
CA LEU A 4 47.47 45.47 9.60
C LEU A 4 45.99 45.25 9.29
N GLN A 5 45.71 44.69 8.12
CA GLN A 5 44.39 44.38 7.61
C GLN A 5 43.72 43.28 8.44
N LEU A 6 42.48 43.53 8.87
CA LEU A 6 41.62 42.53 9.50
C LEU A 6 40.88 41.78 8.38
N SER A 7 41.34 40.59 8.01
CA SER A 7 40.61 39.72 7.08
C SER A 7 39.58 38.91 7.85
N LEU A 8 38.31 39.21 7.66
CA LEU A 8 37.17 38.51 8.24
C LEU A 8 36.94 37.20 7.45
N PHE A 9 37.42 36.06 7.97
CA PHE A 9 37.10 34.74 7.43
C PHE A 9 35.63 34.39 7.76
N HIS A 10 34.73 34.57 6.80
CA HIS A 10 33.40 33.97 6.87
C HIS A 10 33.52 32.47 6.57
N SER A 11 33.53 31.64 7.61
CA SER A 11 33.36 30.19 7.45
C SER A 11 31.89 29.89 7.19
N LEU A 12 31.58 29.45 5.96
CA LEU A 12 30.26 28.96 5.59
C LEU A 12 30.10 27.55 6.17
N LEU A 13 29.42 27.44 7.32
CA LEU A 13 29.12 26.16 7.96
C LEU A 13 27.95 25.49 7.20
N PHE A 14 28.26 24.57 6.28
CA PHE A 14 27.26 23.68 5.69
C PHE A 14 26.77 22.70 6.76
N VAL A 15 25.62 23.00 7.36
CA VAL A 15 24.91 22.04 8.21
C VAL A 15 24.31 20.98 7.31
N LEU A 16 24.96 19.82 7.21
CA LEU A 16 24.36 18.60 6.69
C LEU A 16 23.25 18.17 7.66
N ILE A 17 22.02 18.58 7.40
CA ILE A 17 20.85 18.03 8.10
C ILE A 17 20.75 16.57 7.63
N PRO A 18 20.89 15.57 8.50
CA PRO A 18 20.65 14.19 8.11
C PRO A 18 19.18 14.07 7.70
N ILE A 19 18.94 13.80 6.42
CA ILE A 19 17.61 13.40 5.94
C ILE A 19 17.42 11.97 6.43
N THR A 20 16.77 11.80 7.58
CA THR A 20 16.33 10.48 8.03
C THR A 20 15.19 10.03 7.13
N SER A 21 15.47 9.10 6.22
CA SER A 21 14.44 8.36 5.51
C SER A 21 14.04 7.19 6.40
N ASN A 22 12.79 7.16 6.84
CA ASN A 22 12.23 5.96 7.45
C ASN A 22 11.87 5.00 6.32
N SER A 23 12.50 3.84 6.31
CA SER A 23 12.22 2.75 5.37
C SER A 23 11.79 1.51 6.13
N GLN A 24 10.84 0.79 5.58
CA GLN A 24 10.38 -0.50 6.06
C GLN A 24 10.43 -1.47 4.89
N THR A 25 10.82 -2.71 5.16
CA THR A 25 10.81 -3.80 4.19
C THR A 25 10.55 -5.08 4.95
N ASP A 26 9.83 -5.99 4.30
CA ASP A 26 9.58 -7.33 4.79
C ASP A 26 9.47 -8.23 3.56
N ASP A 27 10.32 -9.25 3.48
CA ASP A 27 10.27 -10.28 2.44
C ASP A 27 9.48 -11.52 2.89
N PHE A 28 9.10 -11.57 4.18
CA PHE A 28 8.37 -12.67 4.81
C PHE A 28 9.08 -14.04 4.74
N ASP A 29 10.39 -14.07 4.47
CA ASP A 29 11.21 -15.28 4.41
C ASP A 29 11.44 -15.93 5.80
N ASP A 30 11.10 -15.21 6.87
CA ASP A 30 11.16 -15.70 8.25
C ASP A 30 9.84 -16.35 8.73
N GLY A 31 8.85 -16.44 7.84
CA GLY A 31 7.59 -17.12 8.07
C GLY A 31 6.70 -16.46 9.14
N ASN A 32 6.85 -15.16 9.38
CA ASN A 32 5.97 -14.41 10.28
C ASN A 32 5.69 -12.97 9.79
N ASP A 33 4.72 -12.32 10.43
CA ASP A 33 4.27 -10.95 10.15
C ASP A 33 4.56 -10.04 11.35
N ASN A 34 5.69 -10.26 12.03
CA ASN A 34 6.05 -9.48 13.22
C ASN A 34 6.12 -7.99 12.89
N GLY A 35 5.32 -7.18 13.60
CA GLY A 35 5.24 -5.74 13.38
C GLY A 35 4.11 -5.30 12.44
N TRP A 36 3.40 -6.24 11.82
CA TRP A 36 2.21 -5.95 11.04
C TRP A 36 0.94 -6.13 11.87
N THR A 37 0.04 -5.16 11.78
CA THR A 37 -1.31 -5.23 12.33
C THR A 37 -2.25 -5.83 11.29
N LYS A 38 -2.97 -6.88 11.69
CA LYS A 38 -3.99 -7.56 10.88
C LYS A 38 -5.31 -6.79 10.89
N VAL A 39 -5.86 -6.55 9.70
CA VAL A 39 -7.14 -5.87 9.51
C VAL A 39 -8.14 -6.86 8.93
N ASN A 40 -9.17 -7.16 9.73
CA ASN A 40 -10.39 -7.80 9.26
C ASN A 40 -11.54 -6.82 9.53
N THR A 41 -12.04 -6.14 8.50
CA THR A 41 -13.11 -5.16 8.68
C THR A 41 -14.41 -5.84 9.10
N LEU A 42 -14.60 -7.12 8.77
CA LEU A 42 -15.80 -7.90 9.08
C LEU A 42 -15.69 -8.76 10.36
N ALA A 43 -14.65 -8.57 11.18
CA ALA A 43 -14.42 -9.39 12.38
C ALA A 43 -15.61 -9.34 13.36
N GLY A 44 -16.21 -8.15 13.55
CA GLY A 44 -17.38 -7.96 14.41
C GLY A 44 -18.64 -8.68 13.92
N GLN A 45 -18.67 -9.14 12.66
CA GLN A 45 -19.76 -9.89 12.05
C GLN A 45 -19.51 -11.41 12.09
N GLY A 46 -18.41 -11.86 12.70
CA GLY A 46 -18.04 -13.27 12.78
C GLY A 46 -17.51 -13.85 11.47
N ILE A 47 -17.14 -13.00 10.49
CA ILE A 47 -16.58 -13.44 9.22
C ILE A 47 -15.05 -13.43 9.35
N PRO A 48 -14.37 -14.58 9.21
CA PRO A 48 -12.94 -14.66 9.41
C PRO A 48 -12.16 -14.23 8.16
N ALA A 49 -11.06 -13.53 8.38
CA ALA A 49 -9.93 -13.49 7.46
C ALA A 49 -8.83 -14.41 7.99
N THR A 50 -8.03 -14.96 7.09
CA THR A 50 -6.87 -15.78 7.40
C THR A 50 -5.59 -15.09 6.95
N TRP A 51 -4.55 -15.28 7.76
CA TRP A 51 -3.20 -14.85 7.48
C TRP A 51 -2.28 -16.05 7.65
N GLY A 52 -1.32 -16.21 6.75
CA GLY A 52 -0.39 -17.32 6.84
C GLY A 52 0.80 -17.16 5.91
N PHE A 53 1.69 -18.16 5.99
CA PHE A 53 2.94 -18.20 5.25
C PHE A 53 3.02 -19.46 4.41
N PRO A 54 2.30 -19.56 3.27
CA PRO A 54 2.45 -20.68 2.36
C PRO A 54 3.93 -20.89 2.02
N ASN A 55 4.40 -22.14 2.14
CA ASN A 55 5.80 -22.52 1.93
C ASN A 55 6.84 -21.82 2.84
N GLY A 56 6.40 -21.04 3.83
CA GLY A 56 7.25 -20.35 4.80
C GLY A 56 7.93 -19.07 4.28
N ASN A 57 7.61 -18.61 3.06
CA ASN A 57 8.35 -17.52 2.39
C ASN A 57 7.46 -16.59 1.56
N SER A 58 6.17 -16.53 1.88
CA SER A 58 5.21 -15.67 1.20
C SER A 58 4.10 -15.33 2.17
N TYR A 59 3.76 -14.05 2.29
CA TYR A 59 2.64 -13.64 3.12
C TYR A 59 1.33 -13.76 2.36
N SER A 60 0.38 -14.50 2.92
CA SER A 60 -0.95 -14.70 2.36
C SER A 60 -2.00 -14.06 3.24
N ILE A 61 -2.90 -13.31 2.62
CA ILE A 61 -4.12 -12.76 3.23
C ILE A 61 -5.28 -13.31 2.41
N ALA A 62 -6.22 -14.00 3.06
CA ALA A 62 -7.39 -14.55 2.39
C ALA A 62 -8.66 -14.31 3.19
N MET A 63 -9.77 -14.09 2.49
CA MET A 63 -11.10 -14.01 3.08
C MET A 63 -12.11 -14.53 2.06
N GLU A 64 -12.82 -15.59 2.44
CA GLU A 64 -13.79 -16.26 1.59
C GLU A 64 -15.03 -15.38 1.33
N GLY A 65 -15.62 -15.54 0.15
CA GLY A 65 -16.92 -14.94 -0.16
C GLY A 65 -18.00 -15.49 0.78
N HIS A 66 -18.74 -14.60 1.45
CA HIS A 66 -19.75 -14.98 2.44
C HIS A 66 -21.20 -14.82 1.94
N GLY A 67 -21.43 -14.11 0.83
CA GLY A 67 -22.76 -13.93 0.22
C GLY A 67 -23.78 -13.15 1.07
N ILE A 68 -23.31 -12.29 1.97
CA ILE A 68 -24.16 -11.48 2.87
C ILE A 68 -24.20 -10.06 2.30
N GLU A 69 -25.20 -9.79 1.46
CA GLU A 69 -25.33 -8.53 0.70
C GLU A 69 -25.08 -7.25 1.51
N PRO A 70 -25.65 -7.06 2.73
CA PRO A 70 -25.43 -5.83 3.50
C PRO A 70 -23.98 -5.58 3.93
N LEU A 71 -23.15 -6.63 3.95
CA LEU A 71 -21.75 -6.54 4.37
C LEU A 71 -20.80 -6.31 3.18
N GLY A 72 -21.28 -6.41 1.94
CA GLY A 72 -20.49 -6.22 0.73
C GLY A 72 -19.49 -7.35 0.47
N SER A 73 -18.46 -7.06 -0.32
CA SER A 73 -17.41 -8.02 -0.70
C SER A 73 -16.37 -8.25 0.41
N PRO A 74 -15.79 -9.44 0.56
CA PRO A 74 -14.75 -9.70 1.54
C PRO A 74 -13.55 -8.76 1.34
N ARG A 75 -12.99 -8.24 2.45
CA ARG A 75 -11.84 -7.33 2.44
C ARG A 75 -11.04 -7.44 3.74
N ALA A 76 -9.76 -7.71 3.58
CA ALA A 76 -8.81 -7.85 4.66
C ALA A 76 -7.45 -7.30 4.22
N GLY A 77 -6.59 -6.99 5.17
CA GLY A 77 -5.28 -6.47 4.88
C GLY A 77 -4.35 -6.50 6.07
N SER A 78 -3.16 -5.95 5.88
CA SER A 78 -2.20 -5.72 6.94
C SER A 78 -1.51 -4.39 6.75
N PHE A 79 -1.16 -3.75 7.85
CA PHE A 79 -0.46 -2.47 7.83
C PHE A 79 0.48 -2.36 9.03
N ILE A 80 1.49 -1.52 8.90
CA ILE A 80 2.37 -1.18 10.02
C ILE A 80 1.71 -0.04 10.81
N GLN A 81 1.36 -0.32 12.06
CA GLN A 81 0.64 0.61 12.91
C GLN A 81 1.55 1.76 13.38
N ASP A 82 0.94 2.89 13.76
CA ASP A 82 1.60 4.08 14.30
C ASP A 82 2.63 4.73 13.37
N VAL A 83 2.57 4.39 12.08
CA VAL A 83 3.41 4.97 11.03
C VAL A 83 2.52 5.49 9.92
N THR A 84 2.53 6.82 9.72
CA THR A 84 1.87 7.45 8.57
C THR A 84 2.89 8.27 7.78
N TYR A 85 3.01 7.95 6.50
CA TYR A 85 3.85 8.68 5.57
C TYR A 85 3.00 9.63 4.72
N GLU A 86 3.23 10.94 4.86
CA GLU A 86 2.64 11.92 3.94
C GLU A 86 3.23 11.75 2.55
N ASN A 87 4.56 11.68 2.43
CA ASN A 87 5.23 11.35 1.17
C ASN A 87 5.77 9.93 1.26
N PHE A 88 5.50 9.10 0.26
CA PHE A 88 5.82 7.68 0.32
C PHE A 88 6.20 7.10 -1.04
N TYR A 89 6.96 6.01 -0.97
CA TYR A 89 7.18 5.04 -2.01
C TYR A 89 6.93 3.68 -1.38
N MET A 90 6.02 2.90 -1.93
CA MET A 90 5.74 1.53 -1.50
C MET A 90 5.72 0.63 -2.71
N ALA A 91 6.24 -0.58 -2.57
CA ALA A 91 6.19 -1.60 -3.60
C ALA A 91 5.82 -2.94 -2.95
N VAL A 92 4.99 -3.72 -3.64
CA VAL A 92 4.62 -5.08 -3.22
C VAL A 92 4.64 -6.00 -4.42
N ASP A 93 5.24 -7.18 -4.26
CA ASP A 93 5.09 -8.28 -5.20
C ASP A 93 3.87 -9.10 -4.80
N ILE A 94 2.96 -9.33 -5.74
CA ILE A 94 1.70 -10.04 -5.49
C ILE A 94 1.66 -11.26 -6.37
N ASN A 95 1.50 -12.43 -5.75
CA ASN A 95 1.07 -13.64 -6.42
C ASN A 95 -0.46 -13.74 -6.36
N PHE A 96 -1.12 -14.04 -7.48
CA PHE A 96 -2.58 -14.05 -7.55
C PHE A 96 -3.13 -15.05 -8.55
N ASP A 97 -4.41 -15.39 -8.39
CA ASP A 97 -5.18 -16.17 -9.35
C ASP A 97 -5.90 -15.22 -10.33
N PRO A 98 -5.54 -15.19 -11.63
CA PRO A 98 -6.14 -14.30 -12.63
C PRO A 98 -7.59 -14.70 -13.00
N SER A 99 -8.09 -15.83 -12.51
CA SER A 99 -9.48 -16.26 -12.71
C SER A 99 -10.47 -15.61 -11.74
N ILE A 100 -9.99 -15.03 -10.64
CA ILE A 100 -10.83 -14.43 -9.59
C ILE A 100 -11.01 -12.94 -9.86
N ASP A 101 -12.26 -12.46 -9.75
CA ASP A 101 -12.60 -11.02 -9.74
C ASP A 101 -12.32 -10.45 -8.35
N GLN A 102 -11.22 -9.72 -8.22
CA GLN A 102 -10.72 -9.21 -6.95
C GLN A 102 -9.83 -7.98 -7.15
N ASN A 103 -9.91 -7.05 -6.20
CA ASN A 103 -8.97 -5.95 -6.09
C ASN A 103 -7.86 -6.32 -5.11
N MET A 104 -6.61 -6.23 -5.56
CA MET A 104 -5.42 -6.50 -4.75
C MET A 104 -4.42 -5.35 -4.89
N GLY A 105 -3.70 -5.00 -3.82
CA GLY A 105 -2.69 -3.96 -3.90
C GLY A 105 -2.34 -3.30 -2.58
N ILE A 106 -1.98 -2.02 -2.68
CA ILE A 106 -1.43 -1.23 -1.58
C ILE A 106 -2.45 -0.20 -1.13
N LEU A 107 -2.69 -0.12 0.18
CA LEU A 107 -3.35 1.03 0.79
C LEU A 107 -2.32 1.98 1.40
N ALA A 108 -2.54 3.29 1.24
CA ALA A 108 -1.68 4.34 1.77
C ALA A 108 -2.50 5.37 2.54
N ARG A 109 -1.86 5.99 3.54
CA ARG A 109 -2.48 7.01 4.40
C ARG A 109 -3.80 6.53 5.01
N VAL A 110 -3.82 5.25 5.38
CA VAL A 110 -4.97 4.57 5.97
C VAL A 110 -5.35 5.22 7.29
N LYS A 111 -6.65 5.41 7.51
CA LYS A 111 -7.20 5.83 8.79
C LYS A 111 -8.37 4.94 9.17
N GLU A 112 -8.54 4.75 10.48
CA GLU A 112 -9.72 4.10 11.07
C GLU A 112 -10.11 2.77 10.41
N PRO A 113 -9.17 1.81 10.25
CA PRO A 113 -9.46 0.55 9.57
C PRO A 113 -10.56 -0.22 10.31
N GLY A 114 -11.73 -0.32 9.70
CA GLY A 114 -12.92 -0.94 10.26
C GLY A 114 -14.11 -0.91 9.29
N LEU A 115 -15.16 -1.68 9.61
CA LEU A 115 -16.40 -1.74 8.83
C LEU A 115 -17.06 -0.36 8.77
N GLY A 116 -17.18 0.18 7.57
CA GLY A 116 -17.76 1.49 7.28
C GLY A 116 -16.96 2.67 7.81
N THR A 117 -15.68 2.50 8.16
CA THR A 117 -14.84 3.59 8.71
C THR A 117 -13.46 3.70 8.05
N LEU A 118 -13.06 2.73 7.22
CA LEU A 118 -11.76 2.76 6.57
C LEU A 118 -11.68 3.92 5.57
N ASP A 119 -10.77 4.86 5.82
CA ASP A 119 -10.40 5.91 4.88
C ASP A 119 -8.98 5.70 4.35
N GLY A 120 -8.69 6.24 3.16
CA GLY A 120 -7.32 6.29 2.65
C GLY A 120 -7.22 6.44 1.15
N TYR A 121 -6.12 5.94 0.59
CA TYR A 121 -5.93 5.84 -0.85
C TYR A 121 -5.46 4.44 -1.21
N GLY A 122 -5.93 3.92 -2.35
CA GLY A 122 -5.54 2.61 -2.86
C GLY A 122 -4.84 2.71 -4.20
N ALA A 123 -3.80 1.90 -4.39
CA ALA A 123 -3.33 1.49 -5.71
C ALA A 123 -3.61 0.00 -5.83
N VAL A 124 -4.62 -0.35 -6.63
CA VAL A 124 -5.14 -1.72 -6.71
C VAL A 124 -5.26 -2.18 -8.14
N TYR A 125 -5.01 -3.46 -8.36
CA TYR A 125 -5.16 -4.15 -9.63
C TYR A 125 -6.32 -5.13 -9.55
N ASN A 126 -7.11 -5.22 -10.62
CA ASN A 126 -8.11 -6.26 -10.82
C ASN A 126 -7.85 -6.98 -12.15
N PRO A 127 -7.57 -8.31 -12.14
CA PRO A 127 -7.32 -9.07 -13.36
C PRO A 127 -8.56 -9.26 -14.24
N ARG A 128 -9.77 -8.94 -13.75
CA ARG A 128 -11.04 -9.21 -14.46
C ARG A 128 -11.72 -7.99 -15.06
N ASP A 129 -11.28 -6.78 -14.70
CA ASP A 129 -11.95 -5.54 -15.09
C ASP A 129 -11.63 -5.07 -16.53
N ALA A 130 -10.61 -5.64 -17.18
CA ALA A 130 -10.30 -5.41 -18.60
C ALA A 130 -9.61 -6.62 -19.23
N ASP A 131 -9.81 -6.83 -20.53
CA ASP A 131 -9.22 -7.92 -21.31
C ASP A 131 -8.15 -7.35 -22.28
N PRO A 132 -6.95 -7.93 -22.38
CA PRO A 132 -6.49 -9.17 -21.74
C PRO A 132 -5.79 -8.99 -20.39
N GLY A 133 -5.41 -7.77 -20.02
CA GLY A 133 -4.44 -7.55 -18.94
C GLY A 133 -4.99 -7.15 -17.58
N GLY A 134 -6.30 -6.96 -17.43
CA GLY A 134 -6.88 -6.37 -16.22
C GLY A 134 -6.71 -4.85 -16.17
N ARG A 135 -7.09 -4.26 -15.03
CA ARG A 135 -7.07 -2.80 -14.83
C ARG A 135 -6.39 -2.43 -13.53
N LEU A 136 -5.59 -1.37 -13.58
CA LEU A 136 -4.98 -0.73 -12.43
C LEU A 136 -5.77 0.53 -12.07
N TYR A 137 -5.99 0.76 -10.77
CA TYR A 137 -6.73 1.90 -10.23
C TYR A 137 -5.93 2.69 -9.22
N ILE A 138 -6.15 4.00 -9.19
CA ILE A 138 -5.93 4.83 -8.00
C ILE A 138 -7.31 5.16 -7.43
N LEU A 139 -7.52 4.82 -6.16
CA LEU A 139 -8.77 5.04 -5.43
C LEU A 139 -8.55 6.05 -4.30
N ARG A 140 -9.54 6.92 -4.07
CA ARG A 140 -9.79 7.49 -2.73
C ARG A 140 -10.78 6.57 -2.03
N ILE A 141 -10.55 6.27 -0.76
CA ILE A 141 -11.45 5.45 0.05
C ILE A 141 -12.04 6.36 1.12
N ASP A 142 -13.37 6.47 1.12
CA ASP A 142 -14.15 7.21 2.12
C ASP A 142 -15.15 6.22 2.76
N ASP A 143 -15.03 5.92 4.07
CA ASP A 143 -15.92 4.98 4.79
C ASP A 143 -16.08 3.61 4.08
N GLU A 144 -14.96 2.98 3.68
CA GLU A 144 -14.88 1.77 2.82
C GLU A 144 -15.37 1.91 1.37
N VAL A 145 -15.87 3.08 0.95
CA VAL A 145 -16.30 3.31 -0.43
C VAL A 145 -15.13 3.73 -1.30
N GLY A 146 -14.77 2.90 -2.28
CA GLY A 146 -13.76 3.20 -3.29
C GLY A 146 -14.27 4.16 -4.36
N ILE A 147 -13.62 5.31 -4.49
CA ILE A 147 -13.89 6.32 -5.52
C ILE A 147 -12.71 6.37 -6.48
N VAL A 148 -12.94 6.01 -7.73
CA VAL A 148 -11.91 5.99 -8.79
C VAL A 148 -11.41 7.40 -9.06
N MET A 149 -10.12 7.62 -8.87
CA MET A 149 -9.41 8.87 -9.18
C MET A 149 -8.67 8.80 -10.51
N ALA A 150 -8.14 7.63 -10.84
CA ALA A 150 -7.48 7.31 -12.10
C ALA A 150 -7.56 5.80 -12.35
N GLU A 151 -7.52 5.42 -13.62
CA GLU A 151 -7.47 4.03 -14.05
C GLU A 151 -6.61 3.88 -15.32
N ALA A 152 -6.06 2.69 -15.51
CA ALA A 152 -5.34 2.31 -16.72
C ALA A 152 -5.57 0.83 -17.02
N ASP A 153 -5.98 0.52 -18.25
CA ASP A 153 -6.04 -0.85 -18.77
C ASP A 153 -4.63 -1.35 -19.08
N ILE A 154 -4.37 -2.62 -18.77
CA ILE A 154 -3.12 -3.28 -19.13
C ILE A 154 -3.30 -3.99 -20.47
N GLU A 155 -2.43 -3.66 -21.43
CA GLU A 155 -2.56 -4.14 -22.82
C GLU A 155 -2.29 -5.64 -22.98
N GLU A 156 -1.41 -6.20 -22.16
CA GLU A 156 -1.00 -7.60 -22.22
C GLU A 156 -1.47 -8.37 -20.98
N ALA A 157 -1.78 -9.66 -21.16
CA ALA A 157 -2.14 -10.53 -20.05
C ALA A 157 -1.03 -10.56 -19.00
N VAL A 158 -1.37 -10.17 -17.77
CA VAL A 158 -0.47 -10.26 -16.63
C VAL A 158 -0.53 -11.69 -16.09
N SER A 159 0.65 -12.31 -15.89
CA SER A 159 0.76 -13.65 -15.35
C SER A 159 0.37 -13.74 -13.86
N GLU A 160 0.56 -14.88 -13.22
CA GLU A 160 0.25 -15.15 -11.80
C GLU A 160 1.02 -14.28 -10.78
N ASN A 161 1.91 -13.39 -11.24
CA ASN A 161 2.60 -12.42 -10.40
C ASN A 161 2.73 -11.05 -11.07
N LEU A 162 2.78 -10.02 -10.23
CA LEU A 162 3.07 -8.64 -10.61
C LEU A 162 3.70 -7.87 -9.45
N ARG A 163 4.29 -6.71 -9.75
CA ARG A 163 4.68 -5.72 -8.74
C ARG A 163 3.75 -4.53 -8.85
N ILE A 164 3.21 -4.03 -7.74
CA ILE A 164 2.56 -2.71 -7.72
C ILE A 164 3.50 -1.75 -7.02
N VAL A 165 3.77 -0.60 -7.64
CA VAL A 165 4.47 0.50 -6.99
C VAL A 165 3.50 1.65 -6.78
N PHE A 166 3.32 2.08 -5.53
CA PHE A 166 2.49 3.22 -5.18
C PHE A 166 3.32 4.36 -4.60
N ARG A 167 3.19 5.56 -5.18
CA ARG A 167 3.93 6.76 -4.79
C ARG A 167 2.99 7.89 -4.43
N GLY A 168 3.32 8.60 -3.35
CA GLY A 168 2.61 9.81 -2.92
C GLY A 168 3.57 10.96 -2.65
N LYS A 169 3.27 12.14 -3.20
CA LYS A 169 3.97 13.39 -2.89
C LYS A 169 2.95 14.52 -2.68
N GLY A 170 2.74 14.92 -1.43
CA GLY A 170 1.67 15.84 -1.06
C GLY A 170 0.31 15.30 -1.56
N ARG A 171 -0.35 16.00 -2.48
CA ARG A 171 -1.63 15.54 -3.06
C ARG A 171 -1.48 14.68 -4.31
N GLU A 172 -0.29 14.58 -4.86
CA GLU A 172 -0.02 13.79 -6.07
C GLU A 172 0.11 12.31 -5.71
N LEU A 173 -0.56 11.46 -6.48
CA LEU A 173 -0.54 10.01 -6.38
C LEU A 173 -0.18 9.42 -7.73
N LYS A 174 0.66 8.39 -7.74
CA LYS A 174 1.08 7.66 -8.95
C LYS A 174 1.18 6.18 -8.66
N THR A 175 0.78 5.36 -9.62
CA THR A 175 0.93 3.92 -9.58
C THR A 175 1.52 3.40 -10.90
N GLU A 176 2.26 2.31 -10.82
CA GLU A 176 2.84 1.59 -11.97
C GLU A 176 2.97 0.09 -11.64
N LEU A 177 2.98 -0.74 -12.69
CA LEU A 177 3.28 -2.17 -12.64
C LEU A 177 4.76 -2.43 -13.02
#